data_AF-A0A2N9B0W5-F1
#
_entry.id   AF-A0A2N9B0W5-F1
#
_cell.length_a   1.000
_cell.length_b   1.000
_cell.length_c   1.000
_cell.angle_alpha   90.00
_cell.angle_beta   90.00
_cell.angle_gamma   90.00
#
_symmetry.space_group_name_H-M   'P 1'
#
loop_
_entity.id
_entity.type
_entity.pdbx_description
1 polymer ?
#
loop_
_entity_poly.entity_id
_entity_poly.type
_entity_poly.pdbx_seq_one_letter_code
_entity_poly.pdbx_strand_id
1 'polypeptide(L)'
;MTVRKNQSALTPDEKRRFVAALLELKRSGRYDEFVTTHNAFIVSDTDDGERTGHRSPSFLPWHRRFLLEFERALQSVDPSVALPYWDWSVDRSPRASL
;
A
#
# COMPACT_ATOMS: atom_id res chain seq x y z
N MET A 1 -7.05 15.78 -7.48
CA MET A 1 -7.42 14.49 -8.11
C MET A 1 -6.27 13.54 -7.90
N THR A 2 -6.49 12.36 -7.30
CA THR A 2 -5.43 11.38 -7.01
C THR A 2 -5.00 10.66 -8.29
N VAL A 3 -3.70 10.65 -8.59
CA VAL A 3 -3.11 9.90 -9.70
C VAL A 3 -2.02 8.99 -9.15
N ARG A 4 -2.18 7.68 -9.32
CA ARG A 4 -1.16 6.68 -8.95
C ARG A 4 -0.17 6.54 -10.10
N LYS A 5 1.09 6.88 -9.86
CA LYS A 5 2.17 6.85 -10.85
C LYS A 5 2.96 5.54 -10.74
N ASN A 6 3.61 5.14 -11.84
CA ASN A 6 4.68 4.16 -11.74
C ASN A 6 5.78 4.72 -10.82
N GLN A 7 6.34 3.90 -9.94
CA GLN A 7 7.40 4.27 -9.01
C GLN A 7 8.60 4.91 -9.70
N SER A 8 8.94 4.44 -10.91
CA SER A 8 10.06 4.95 -11.71
C SER A 8 9.81 6.34 -12.29
N ALA A 9 8.55 6.78 -12.32
CA ALA A 9 8.16 8.10 -12.79
C ALA A 9 7.99 9.14 -11.67
N LEU A 10 8.25 8.77 -10.41
CA LEU A 10 8.22 9.73 -9.30
C LEU A 10 9.41 10.69 -9.38
N THR A 11 9.13 11.97 -9.24
CA THR A 11 10.16 12.99 -9.04
C THR A 11 10.86 12.80 -7.68
N PRO A 12 12.07 13.35 -7.48
CA PRO A 12 12.76 13.30 -6.18
C PRO A 12 11.90 13.87 -5.02
N ASP A 13 11.13 14.91 -5.30
CA ASP A 13 10.24 15.53 -4.32
C ASP A 13 9.06 14.62 -3.96
N GLU A 14 8.47 13.92 -4.93
CA GLU A 14 7.39 12.95 -4.67
C GLU A 14 7.90 11.75 -3.87
N LYS A 15 9.09 11.22 -4.21
CA LYS A 15 9.74 10.15 -3.42
C LYS A 15 9.95 10.61 -1.97
N ARG A 16 10.45 11.83 -1.77
CA ARG A 16 10.69 12.42 -0.43
C ARG A 16 9.39 12.54 0.38
N ARG A 17 8.32 13.08 -0.22
CA ARG A 17 7.01 13.24 0.45
C ARG A 17 6.38 11.91 0.81
N PHE A 18 6.41 10.93 -0.11
CA PHE A 18 5.91 9.59 0.15
C PHE A 18 6.63 8.94 1.34
N VAL A 19 7.97 8.98 1.37
CA VAL A 19 8.77 8.43 2.48
C VAL A 19 8.48 9.17 3.79
N ALA A 20 8.39 10.50 3.77
CA ALA A 20 8.08 11.28 4.97
C ALA A 20 6.70 10.94 5.55
N ALA A 21 5.67 10.85 4.71
CA ALA A 21 4.32 10.47 5.14
C ALA A 21 4.27 9.04 5.69
N LEU A 22 5.00 8.11 5.06
CA LEU A 22 5.10 6.72 5.52
C LEU A 22 5.76 6.61 6.90
N LEU A 23 6.88 7.31 7.10
CA LEU A 23 7.58 7.34 8.38
C LEU A 23 6.73 7.97 9.48
N GLU A 24 5.93 8.98 9.17
CA GLU A 24 4.98 9.57 10.13
C GLU A 24 3.85 8.60 10.51
N LEU A 25 3.30 7.85 9.55
CA LEU A 25 2.33 6.79 9.88
C LEU A 25 2.94 5.71 10.78
N LYS A 26 4.22 5.37 10.56
CA LYS A 26 4.92 4.43 11.44
C LYS A 26 5.13 5.03 12.83
N ARG A 27 5.60 6.28 12.91
CA ARG A 27 5.84 6.99 14.19
C ARG A 27 4.59 7.09 15.05
N SER A 28 3.43 7.32 14.42
CA SER A 28 2.13 7.41 15.10
C SER A 28 1.51 6.05 15.46
N GLY A 29 2.12 4.92 15.07
CA GLY A 29 1.59 3.57 15.28
C GLY A 29 0.53 3.13 14.28
N ARG A 30 -0.06 4.06 13.52
CA ARG A 30 -1.13 3.79 12.54
C ARG A 30 -0.72 2.84 11.43
N TYR A 31 0.56 2.83 11.04
CA TYR A 31 1.06 1.85 10.05
C TYR A 31 0.87 0.40 10.54
N ASP A 32 1.07 0.16 11.84
CA ASP A 32 1.06 -1.20 12.41
C ASP A 32 -0.36 -1.80 12.48
N GLU A 33 -1.40 -0.96 12.48
CA GLU A 33 -2.80 -1.40 12.35
C GLU A 33 -3.06 -2.06 10.99
N PHE A 34 -2.48 -1.55 9.91
CA PHE A 34 -2.59 -2.16 8.57
C PHE A 34 -1.90 -3.52 8.52
N VAL A 35 -0.71 -3.64 9.14
CA VAL A 35 0.03 -4.91 9.23
C VAL A 35 -0.78 -5.93 10.03
N THR A 36 -1.28 -5.52 11.20
CA THR A 36 -2.08 -6.38 12.08
C THR A 36 -3.35 -6.86 11.38
N THR A 37 -4.06 -5.95 10.72
CA THR A 37 -5.29 -6.27 9.98
C THR A 37 -5.01 -7.25 8.84
N HIS A 38 -4.00 -7.00 8.01
CA HIS A 38 -3.66 -7.90 6.91
C HIS A 38 -3.27 -9.30 7.43
N ASN A 39 -2.47 -9.38 8.50
CA ASN A 39 -2.08 -10.66 9.08
C ASN A 39 -3.27 -11.42 9.67
N ALA A 40 -4.24 -10.72 10.28
CA ALA A 40 -5.45 -11.36 10.78
C ALA A 40 -6.23 -12.06 9.67
N PHE A 41 -6.40 -11.42 8.49
CA PHE A 41 -7.05 -12.04 7.33
C PHE A 41 -6.22 -13.16 6.70
N ILE A 42 -4.88 -13.02 6.63
CA ILE A 42 -3.98 -14.10 6.19
C ILE A 42 -4.18 -15.37 7.02
N VAL A 43 -4.31 -15.23 8.35
CA VAL A 43 -4.44 -16.36 9.27
C VAL A 43 -5.86 -16.92 9.29
N SER A 44 -6.89 -16.07 9.17
CA SER A 44 -8.29 -16.52 9.23
C SER A 44 -8.79 -17.13 7.92
N ASP A 45 -8.28 -16.67 6.77
CA ASP A 45 -8.77 -17.11 5.47
C ASP A 45 -8.25 -18.52 5.14
N THR A 46 -9.17 -19.49 5.18
CA THR A 46 -8.87 -20.91 4.96
C THR A 46 -9.60 -21.43 3.72
N ASP A 47 -9.04 -22.46 3.05
CA ASP A 47 -9.63 -22.99 1.81
C ASP A 47 -10.96 -23.71 2.05
N ASP A 48 -11.12 -24.32 3.23
CA ASP A 48 -12.31 -25.07 3.66
C ASP A 48 -13.21 -24.28 4.65
N GLY A 49 -12.97 -22.98 4.79
CA GLY A 49 -13.69 -22.10 5.72
C GLY A 49 -14.07 -20.75 5.11
N GLU A 50 -14.40 -19.80 5.98
CA GLU A 50 -14.62 -18.41 5.54
C GLU A 50 -13.30 -17.82 5.01
N ARG A 51 -13.39 -17.10 3.89
CA ARG A 51 -12.25 -16.42 3.28
C ARG A 51 -12.72 -15.16 2.58
N THR A 52 -12.08 -14.04 2.91
CA THR A 52 -12.50 -12.72 2.43
C THR A 52 -11.36 -11.94 1.79
N GLY A 53 -10.21 -11.83 2.46
CA GLY A 53 -9.06 -11.07 1.99
C GLY A 53 -8.18 -11.81 0.99
N HIS A 54 -8.12 -13.13 1.08
CA HIS A 54 -7.19 -14.01 0.35
C HIS A 54 -7.92 -15.25 -0.17
N ARG A 55 -7.31 -15.92 -1.16
CA ARG A 55 -7.75 -17.22 -1.74
C ARG A 55 -9.24 -17.29 -2.12
N SER A 56 -9.85 -16.14 -2.40
CA SER A 56 -11.28 -15.95 -2.63
C SER A 56 -11.52 -14.95 -3.75
N PRO A 57 -12.73 -14.92 -4.37
CA PRO A 57 -13.08 -13.91 -5.38
C PRO A 57 -12.96 -12.47 -4.88
N SER A 58 -13.09 -12.25 -3.57
CA SER A 58 -12.96 -10.94 -2.94
C SER A 58 -11.51 -10.48 -2.73
N PHE A 59 -10.51 -11.29 -3.09
CA PHE A 59 -9.09 -10.92 -2.97
C PHE A 59 -8.78 -9.54 -3.57
N LEU A 60 -9.18 -9.33 -4.83
CA LEU A 60 -8.93 -8.07 -5.54
C LEU A 60 -9.67 -6.87 -4.93
N PRO A 61 -10.99 -6.92 -4.70
CA PRO A 61 -11.69 -5.78 -4.08
C PRO A 61 -11.28 -5.53 -2.62
N TRP A 62 -10.95 -6.56 -1.84
CA TRP A 62 -10.47 -6.40 -0.47
C TRP A 62 -9.13 -5.65 -0.44
N HIS A 63 -8.14 -6.08 -1.24
CA HIS A 63 -6.85 -5.39 -1.32
C HIS A 63 -6.98 -4.00 -1.92
N ARG A 64 -7.90 -3.78 -2.88
CA ARG A 64 -8.19 -2.45 -3.40
C ARG A 64 -8.70 -1.52 -2.30
N ARG A 65 -9.62 -1.98 -1.44
CA ARG A 65 -10.11 -1.17 -0.31
C ARG A 65 -9.00 -0.94 0.74
N PHE A 66 -8.23 -1.97 1.06
CA PHE A 66 -7.09 -1.87 1.97
C PHE A 66 -6.09 -0.81 1.52
N LEU A 67 -5.69 -0.82 0.25
CA LEU A 67 -4.81 0.21 -0.33
C LEU A 67 -5.46 1.60 -0.38
N LEU A 68 -6.77 1.71 -0.59
CA LEU A 68 -7.48 2.99 -0.53
C LEU A 68 -7.44 3.60 0.88
N GLU A 69 -7.64 2.79 1.93
CA GLU A 69 -7.52 3.29 3.30
C GLU A 69 -6.08 3.66 3.66
N PHE A 70 -5.12 2.87 3.18
CA PHE A 70 -3.71 3.19 3.37
C PHE A 70 -3.31 4.50 2.66
N GLU A 71 -3.76 4.72 1.42
CA GLU A 71 -3.56 5.98 0.69
C GLU A 71 -4.20 7.17 1.40
N ARG A 72 -5.42 7.02 1.93
CA ARG A 72 -6.08 8.07 2.74
C ARG A 72 -5.32 8.36 4.03
N ALA A 73 -4.76 7.35 4.67
CA ALA A 73 -3.92 7.55 5.85
C ALA A 73 -2.67 8.36 5.50
N LEU A 74 -2.00 8.06 4.39
CA LEU A 74 -0.87 8.86 3.90
C LEU A 74 -1.31 10.31 3.57
N GLN A 75 -2.45 10.47 2.91
CA GLN A 75 -3.02 11.78 2.56
C GLN A 75 -3.45 12.61 3.77
N SER A 76 -3.76 11.97 4.91
CA SER A 76 -3.97 12.68 6.17
C SER A 76 -2.70 13.30 6.75
N VAL A 77 -1.51 12.85 6.29
CA VAL A 77 -0.21 13.43 6.64
C VAL A 77 0.23 14.45 5.58
N ASP A 78 0.18 14.08 4.29
CA ASP A 78 0.44 14.99 3.17
C ASP A 78 -0.58 14.73 2.04
N PRO A 79 -1.52 15.65 1.78
CA PRO A 79 -2.60 15.45 0.81
C PRO A 79 -2.12 15.37 -0.64
N SER A 80 -0.86 15.70 -0.92
CA SER A 80 -0.27 15.55 -2.26
C SER A 80 0.21 14.13 -2.56
N VAL A 81 0.30 13.26 -1.54
CA VAL A 81 0.77 11.87 -1.70
C VAL A 81 -0.31 11.01 -2.36
N ALA A 82 0.10 10.22 -3.35
CA ALA A 82 -0.67 9.11 -3.92
C ALA A 82 0.19 7.84 -3.87
N LEU A 83 -0.42 6.68 -3.79
CA LEU A 83 0.31 5.41 -3.79
C LEU A 83 0.96 5.17 -5.16
N PRO A 84 2.29 5.05 -5.25
CA PRO A 84 2.92 4.57 -6.47
C PRO A 84 2.64 3.07 -6.65
N TYR A 85 2.72 2.59 -7.87
CA TYR A 85 2.78 1.16 -8.16
C TYR A 85 4.17 0.80 -8.70
N TRP A 86 4.60 -0.43 -8.43
CA TRP A 86 5.81 -0.98 -9.00
C TRP A 86 5.44 -1.95 -10.12
N ASP A 87 5.80 -1.61 -11.35
CA ASP A 87 5.75 -2.54 -12.48
C ASP A 87 6.98 -3.46 -12.44
N TRP A 88 6.86 -4.51 -11.63
CA TRP A 88 7.90 -5.53 -11.45
C TRP A 88 8.17 -6.37 -12.71
N SER A 89 7.33 -6.29 -13.75
CA SER A 89 7.59 -6.95 -15.03
C SER A 89 8.68 -6.24 -15.84
N VAL A 90 8.84 -4.92 -15.62
CA VAL A 90 9.84 -4.06 -16.26
C VAL A 90 11.01 -3.80 -15.30
N ASP A 91 10.71 -3.29 -14.11
CA ASP A 91 11.66 -2.80 -13.12
C ASP A 91 12.16 -3.94 -12.20
N ARG A 92 12.85 -4.93 -12.76
CA ARG A 92 13.16 -6.23 -12.11
C ARG A 92 14.58 -6.39 -11.55
N SER A 93 15.30 -5.29 -11.31
CA SER A 93 16.65 -5.32 -10.74
C SER A 93 16.69 -4.68 -9.35
N PRO A 94 17.67 -5.01 -8.49
CA PRO A 94 17.82 -4.39 -7.17
C PRO A 94 18.01 -2.86 -7.20
N ARG A 95 18.34 -2.29 -8.37
CA ARG A 95 18.55 -0.84 -8.54
C ARG A 95 17.36 -0.11 -9.13
N ALA A 96 16.23 -0.78 -9.36
CA ALA A 96 15.12 -0.20 -10.12
C ALA A 96 14.36 0.93 -9.39
N SER A 97 14.70 1.21 -8.12
CA SER A 97 14.12 2.28 -7.30
C SER A 97 15.12 3.38 -6.89
N LEU A 98 16.41 3.22 -7.22
CA LEU A 98 17.45 4.24 -7.02
C LEU A 98 17.25 5.37 -8.04
#